data_AF-A0A177WCW2-F1
#
_entry.id   AF-A0A177WCW2-F1
#
_cell.length_a   1.000
_cell.length_b   1.000
_cell.length_c   1.000
_cell.angle_alpha   90.00
_cell.angle_beta   90.00
_cell.angle_gamma   90.00
#
_symmetry.space_group_name_H-M   'P 1'
#
loop_
_entity.id
_entity.type
_entity.pdbx_description
1 polymer ?
#
loop_
_entity_poly.entity_id
_entity_poly.type
_entity_poly.pdbx_seq_one_letter_code
_entity_poly.pdbx_strand_id
1 'polypeptide(L)'
;MQIKYSILREYSRMPSLPLHKRDVLLSNSTHADLASIPAIGTLGKLLLGAQLDLRTDSPVAANTRLGYNLAIIAMQQELPEIDPPSFEVVDQTLTNAAIMISIIPTISMSSIQLSQLESIAARCASFNARGRQVFLRFAPDFNAGWMIYGQQPTAFISVWNKLFSLLKSNSAFNTLMVWSPFEGSGYPFAGFKYSALPKTLDFSKLDTNSDGALTPSDDPYGPYWPGGNSVDWVGLSIFYKGANYPQIHNDIPPPNRLHDMFTGELVPGQVNFYQVYAEKLAKPMMISATATVYHVTANSLTPPPGGANEVDIKSAWWKQCTTNTTFLNQYPKLRAIVLEERVWNGHNAESVWKFDWRVLNNTLSAFKSDMHSVESSYEFATPLSAYVKTWQGVSGVPANRPPSNAVPIVPWDPKANAESGNSTSPAINFVQLGLVPLFCLAFISILIWCAIEYFSVRRRALNPSTSEESLPENALAFANNESGGEISSVKEAFDFDNVDDLDTIVDGRPGGPQSDPFDDNRSYISSSSFNQMRV
;
A
#
# COMPACT_ATOMS: atom_id res chain seq x y z
N MET A 1 -61.17 -22.98 52.33
CA MET A 1 -59.88 -22.33 51.99
C MET A 1 -59.58 -22.69 50.54
N GLN A 2 -59.79 -21.82 49.57
CA GLN A 2 -59.10 -20.56 49.25
C GLN A 2 -57.76 -20.73 48.51
N ILE A 3 -57.74 -20.23 47.26
CA ILE A 3 -56.72 -19.31 46.70
C ILE A 3 -55.36 -19.97 46.33
N LYS A 4 -54.77 -19.84 45.12
CA LYS A 4 -54.80 -18.73 44.13
C LYS A 4 -54.56 -19.22 42.69
N TYR A 5 -55.43 -18.88 41.75
CA TYR A 5 -55.19 -18.86 40.30
C TYR A 5 -56.17 -17.83 39.69
N SER A 6 -55.68 -16.67 39.25
CA SER A 6 -56.42 -15.64 38.51
C SER A 6 -55.50 -14.44 38.20
N ILE A 7 -55.95 -13.54 37.30
CA ILE A 7 -55.21 -12.39 36.71
C ILE A 7 -54.26 -12.90 35.60
N LEU A 8 -54.52 -12.76 34.28
CA LEU A 8 -55.37 -11.82 33.53
C LEU A 8 -56.25 -12.50 32.45
N ARG A 9 -57.56 -12.25 32.47
CA ARG A 9 -58.46 -12.29 31.29
C ARG A 9 -59.53 -11.22 31.47
N GLU A 10 -59.33 -10.11 30.76
CA GLU A 10 -60.22 -8.98 30.41
C GLU A 10 -59.22 -7.90 29.95
N TYR A 11 -59.30 -7.29 28.77
CA TYR A 11 -60.48 -6.80 28.07
C TYR A 11 -60.60 -7.32 26.63
N SER A 12 -61.74 -7.95 26.32
CA SER A 12 -62.20 -8.17 24.95
C SER A 12 -63.54 -7.46 24.77
N ARG A 13 -63.55 -6.26 24.16
CA ARG A 13 -64.69 -5.61 23.46
C ARG A 13 -64.34 -4.17 23.07
N MET A 14 -64.07 -3.93 21.79
CA MET A 14 -64.52 -2.76 21.03
C MET A 14 -64.54 -3.12 19.52
N PRO A 15 -65.39 -2.48 18.69
CA PRO A 15 -65.74 -2.99 17.37
C PRO A 15 -64.76 -2.57 16.27
N SER A 16 -64.72 -3.37 15.19
CA SER A 16 -63.90 -3.12 14.00
C SER A 16 -64.43 -1.96 13.15
N LEU A 17 -63.54 -1.02 12.81
CA LEU A 17 -63.76 -0.04 11.74
C LEU A 17 -63.12 -0.53 10.43
N PRO A 18 -63.75 -0.32 9.26
CA PRO A 18 -63.31 -0.90 8.01
C PRO A 18 -62.13 -0.12 7.40
N LEU A 19 -61.02 -0.82 7.14
CA LEU A 19 -59.93 -0.28 6.31
C LEU A 19 -60.42 -0.11 4.86
N HIS A 20 -60.45 1.14 4.41
CA HIS A 20 -60.84 1.49 3.05
C HIS A 20 -59.82 1.00 2.02
N LYS A 21 -60.33 0.56 0.86
CA LYS A 21 -59.55 0.12 -0.29
C LYS A 21 -58.49 1.15 -0.70
N ARG A 22 -57.25 0.67 -0.84
CA ARG A 22 -56.32 1.12 -1.89
C ARG A 22 -55.75 -0.09 -2.61
N ASP A 23 -56.63 -0.77 -3.35
CA ASP A 23 -56.22 -1.66 -4.43
C ASP A 23 -55.53 -0.82 -5.51
N VAL A 24 -54.19 -0.89 -5.57
CA VAL A 24 -53.43 -0.46 -6.75
C VAL A 24 -52.47 -1.57 -7.12
N LEU A 25 -52.99 -2.48 -7.96
CA LEU A 25 -52.26 -3.20 -8.99
C LEU A 25 -50.87 -3.74 -8.60
N LEU A 26 -50.84 -4.77 -7.75
CA LEU A 26 -49.84 -5.82 -7.89
C LEU A 26 -50.15 -6.65 -9.14
N SER A 27 -49.99 -6.03 -10.32
CA SER A 27 -50.00 -6.72 -11.60
C SER A 27 -48.71 -7.52 -11.73
N ASN A 28 -48.84 -8.82 -12.01
CA ASN A 28 -47.75 -9.76 -12.26
C ASN A 28 -46.68 -9.20 -13.21
N SER A 29 -45.69 -8.50 -12.68
CA SER A 29 -44.36 -8.51 -13.27
C SER A 29 -43.75 -9.85 -12.89
N THR A 30 -43.55 -10.71 -13.89
CA THR A 30 -42.66 -11.84 -13.73
C THR A 30 -41.34 -11.32 -13.17
N HIS A 31 -40.94 -11.83 -12.00
CA HIS A 31 -39.53 -11.85 -11.67
C HIS A 31 -38.89 -12.73 -12.74
N ALA A 32 -38.39 -12.12 -13.82
CA ALA A 32 -37.44 -12.78 -14.68
C ALA A 32 -36.30 -13.21 -13.77
N ASP A 33 -36.04 -14.52 -13.71
CA ASP A 33 -34.88 -15.05 -12.99
C ASP A 33 -33.65 -14.36 -13.55
N LEU A 34 -33.11 -13.42 -12.77
CA LEU A 34 -31.95 -12.65 -13.14
C LEU A 34 -30.80 -13.64 -13.16
N ALA A 35 -30.33 -13.97 -14.36
CA ALA A 35 -29.20 -14.86 -14.55
C ALA A 35 -28.06 -14.40 -13.64
N SER A 36 -27.65 -15.27 -12.70
CA SER A 36 -26.55 -14.99 -11.80
C SER A 36 -25.30 -14.74 -12.63
N ILE A 37 -24.56 -13.66 -12.31
CA ILE A 37 -23.25 -13.43 -12.91
C ILE A 37 -22.38 -14.66 -12.57
N PRO A 38 -21.85 -15.40 -13.57
CA PRO A 38 -21.03 -16.57 -13.30
C PRO A 38 -19.77 -16.17 -12.54
N ALA A 39 -19.47 -16.86 -11.44
CA ALA A 39 -18.26 -16.58 -10.67
C ALA A 39 -17.00 -16.80 -11.51
N ILE A 40 -16.07 -15.86 -11.43
CA ILE A 40 -14.76 -15.93 -12.08
C ILE A 40 -13.75 -16.67 -11.19
N GLY A 41 -12.70 -17.22 -11.79
CA GLY A 41 -11.70 -18.06 -11.14
C GLY A 41 -12.13 -19.51 -10.93
N THR A 42 -13.22 -19.94 -11.55
CA THR A 42 -13.77 -21.30 -11.38
C THR A 42 -13.03 -22.35 -12.22
N LEU A 43 -12.26 -21.94 -13.24
CA LEU A 43 -11.48 -22.85 -14.09
C LEU A 43 -10.13 -23.25 -13.46
N GLY A 44 -9.77 -22.68 -12.30
CA GLY A 44 -8.46 -22.92 -11.67
C GLY A 44 -7.28 -22.38 -12.49
N LYS A 45 -7.53 -21.37 -13.33
CA LYS A 45 -6.52 -20.61 -14.09
C LYS A 45 -6.14 -19.32 -13.38
N LEU A 46 -5.16 -18.59 -13.93
CA LEU A 46 -4.75 -17.30 -13.39
C LEU A 46 -5.73 -16.18 -13.78
N LEU A 47 -6.06 -15.29 -12.86
CA LEU A 47 -6.84 -14.08 -13.11
C LEU A 47 -5.91 -12.88 -13.32
N LEU A 48 -6.04 -12.18 -14.45
CA LEU A 48 -5.38 -10.89 -14.65
C LEU A 48 -6.30 -9.74 -14.20
N GLY A 49 -5.81 -8.91 -13.29
CA GLY A 49 -6.49 -7.69 -12.85
C GLY A 49 -5.67 -6.43 -13.07
N ALA A 50 -6.31 -5.27 -12.90
CA ALA A 50 -5.63 -3.99 -12.90
C ALA A 50 -6.27 -2.98 -11.93
N GLN A 51 -5.43 -2.19 -11.27
CA GLN A 51 -5.78 -1.01 -10.48
C GLN A 51 -5.62 0.23 -11.38
N LEU A 52 -6.72 0.70 -11.97
CA LEU A 52 -6.71 1.83 -12.92
C LEU A 52 -6.79 3.19 -12.19
N ASP A 53 -6.36 4.28 -12.84
CA ASP A 53 -6.73 5.65 -12.44
C ASP A 53 -8.06 6.04 -13.11
N LEU A 54 -9.17 5.87 -12.38
CA LEU A 54 -10.52 6.15 -12.88
C LEU A 54 -10.80 7.63 -13.20
N ARG A 55 -9.85 8.54 -12.92
CA ARG A 55 -9.94 9.96 -13.34
C ARG A 55 -9.48 10.18 -14.78
N THR A 56 -8.67 9.27 -15.32
CA THR A 56 -8.05 9.38 -16.65
C THR A 56 -8.27 8.15 -17.54
N ASP A 57 -8.81 7.07 -17.00
CA ASP A 57 -9.03 5.80 -17.69
C ASP A 57 -10.32 5.11 -17.22
N SER A 58 -10.74 4.04 -17.90
CA SER A 58 -11.89 3.23 -17.50
C SER A 58 -11.68 1.73 -17.76
N PRO A 59 -12.38 0.82 -17.05
CA PRO A 59 -12.30 -0.62 -17.31
C PRO A 59 -12.59 -1.01 -18.77
N VAL A 60 -13.53 -0.33 -19.42
CA VAL A 60 -13.88 -0.54 -20.83
C VAL A 60 -12.73 -0.13 -21.74
N ALA A 61 -12.11 1.03 -21.49
CA ALA A 61 -10.99 1.51 -22.27
C ALA A 61 -9.74 0.63 -22.08
N ALA A 62 -9.45 0.21 -20.85
CA ALA A 62 -8.37 -0.73 -20.53
C ALA A 62 -8.55 -2.07 -21.25
N ASN A 63 -9.74 -2.70 -21.16
CA ASN A 63 -10.05 -3.94 -21.88
C ASN A 63 -9.89 -3.76 -23.40
N THR A 64 -10.36 -2.63 -23.96
CA THR A 64 -10.27 -2.32 -25.39
C THR A 64 -8.82 -2.19 -25.86
N ARG A 65 -7.95 -1.51 -25.10
CA ARG A 65 -6.51 -1.39 -25.41
C ARG A 65 -5.81 -2.75 -25.32
N LEU A 66 -6.04 -3.46 -24.20
CA LEU A 66 -5.44 -4.74 -23.91
C LEU A 66 -5.87 -5.83 -24.92
N GLY A 67 -7.10 -5.80 -25.40
CA GLY A 67 -7.68 -6.86 -26.26
C GLY A 67 -8.19 -8.07 -25.47
N TYR A 68 -8.10 -8.02 -24.15
CA TYR A 68 -8.66 -9.01 -23.23
C TYR A 68 -9.55 -8.31 -22.20
N ASN A 69 -10.54 -9.02 -21.68
CA ASN A 69 -11.33 -8.54 -20.56
C ASN A 69 -10.61 -8.87 -19.24
N LEU A 70 -10.19 -7.85 -18.50
CA LEU A 70 -9.62 -8.00 -17.17
C LEU A 70 -10.59 -8.78 -16.26
N ALA A 71 -10.06 -9.77 -15.55
CA ALA A 71 -10.80 -10.62 -14.63
C ALA A 71 -11.13 -9.93 -13.30
N ILE A 72 -10.27 -9.00 -12.87
CA ILE A 72 -10.41 -8.24 -11.63
C ILE A 72 -10.22 -6.75 -11.92
N ILE A 73 -11.24 -5.94 -11.67
CA ILE A 73 -11.11 -4.47 -11.68
C ILE A 73 -10.85 -4.02 -10.24
N ALA A 74 -9.67 -3.47 -9.98
CA ALA A 74 -9.26 -3.05 -8.64
C ALA A 74 -9.51 -1.56 -8.41
N MET A 75 -9.98 -1.23 -7.20
CA MET A 75 -10.28 0.13 -6.75
C MET A 75 -9.88 0.30 -5.28
N GLN A 76 -9.55 1.53 -4.89
CA GLN A 76 -9.27 1.89 -3.50
C GLN A 76 -10.45 2.66 -2.89
N GLN A 77 -10.72 2.46 -1.61
CA GLN A 77 -11.68 3.23 -0.82
C GLN A 77 -11.01 3.74 0.44
N GLU A 78 -11.08 5.04 0.73
CA GLU A 78 -10.63 5.56 2.03
C GLU A 78 -11.58 5.16 3.17
N LEU A 79 -11.05 5.10 4.39
CA LEU A 79 -11.80 4.84 5.62
C LEU A 79 -11.33 5.77 6.76
N PRO A 80 -12.11 6.78 7.19
CA PRO A 80 -13.51 7.06 6.84
C PRO A 80 -13.71 7.34 5.35
N GLU A 81 -14.89 6.99 4.85
CA GLU A 81 -15.24 7.21 3.45
C GLU A 81 -15.52 8.70 3.21
N ILE A 82 -14.70 9.33 2.37
CA ILE A 82 -14.84 10.71 1.91
C ILE A 82 -14.84 10.66 0.37
N ASP A 83 -15.99 10.95 -0.25
CA ASP A 83 -16.22 10.92 -1.70
C ASP A 83 -15.75 9.59 -2.38
N PRO A 84 -16.48 8.48 -2.21
CA PRO A 84 -16.08 7.19 -2.76
C PRO A 84 -16.00 7.23 -4.30
N PRO A 85 -15.06 6.50 -4.93
CA PRO A 85 -15.14 6.27 -6.37
C PRO A 85 -16.42 5.51 -6.71
N SER A 86 -16.97 5.73 -7.91
CA SER A 86 -18.08 4.89 -8.38
C SER A 86 -17.57 3.49 -8.68
N PHE A 87 -17.84 2.56 -7.77
CA PHE A 87 -17.46 1.16 -7.91
C PHE A 87 -18.22 0.46 -9.04
N GLU A 88 -19.36 1.01 -9.44
CA GLU A 88 -20.26 0.54 -10.49
C GLU A 88 -19.64 0.63 -11.90
N VAL A 89 -18.49 1.31 -12.07
CA VAL A 89 -17.77 1.30 -13.37
C VAL A 89 -17.31 -0.09 -13.79
N VAL A 90 -17.22 -1.06 -12.87
CA VAL A 90 -17.02 -2.49 -13.22
C VAL A 90 -18.15 -3.04 -14.08
N ASP A 91 -19.38 -2.59 -13.87
CA ASP A 91 -20.56 -3.07 -14.59
C ASP A 91 -20.60 -2.54 -16.03
N GLN A 92 -19.92 -1.42 -16.31
CA GLN A 92 -19.77 -0.87 -17.67
C GLN A 92 -18.99 -1.81 -18.60
N THR A 93 -18.19 -2.74 -18.06
CA THR A 93 -17.52 -3.77 -18.87
C THR A 93 -18.50 -4.73 -19.53
N LEU A 94 -19.73 -4.87 -18.99
CA LEU A 94 -20.71 -5.89 -19.38
C LEU A 94 -20.13 -7.33 -19.34
N THR A 95 -19.17 -7.58 -18.45
CA THR A 95 -18.56 -8.90 -18.22
C THR A 95 -18.84 -9.44 -16.83
N ASN A 96 -18.47 -10.69 -16.57
CA ASN A 96 -18.49 -11.31 -15.25
C ASN A 96 -17.29 -10.93 -14.33
N ALA A 97 -16.44 -9.97 -14.72
CA ALA A 97 -15.26 -9.57 -13.96
C ALA A 97 -15.56 -9.31 -12.47
N ALA A 98 -14.70 -9.76 -11.57
CA ALA A 98 -14.81 -9.43 -10.15
C ALA A 98 -14.36 -7.98 -9.91
N ILE A 99 -14.79 -7.41 -8.78
CA ILE A 99 -14.25 -6.16 -8.27
C ILE A 99 -13.30 -6.46 -7.10
N MET A 100 -12.11 -5.85 -7.06
CA MET A 100 -11.31 -5.79 -5.85
C MET A 100 -11.48 -4.42 -5.21
N ILE A 101 -11.90 -4.39 -3.94
CA ILE A 101 -12.01 -3.17 -3.15
C ILE A 101 -10.90 -3.21 -2.10
N SER A 102 -9.91 -2.33 -2.25
CA SER A 102 -8.86 -2.13 -1.26
C SER A 102 -9.27 -1.03 -0.29
N ILE A 103 -9.54 -1.38 0.96
CA ILE A 103 -9.91 -0.41 2.00
C ILE A 103 -8.63 0.19 2.58
N ILE A 104 -8.48 1.51 2.51
CA ILE A 104 -7.31 2.29 2.94
C ILE A 104 -7.70 3.14 4.15
N PRO A 105 -7.45 2.71 5.40
CA PRO A 105 -7.68 3.56 6.54
C PRO A 105 -6.83 4.84 6.52
N THR A 106 -7.48 5.98 6.72
CA THR A 106 -6.84 7.30 6.92
C THR A 106 -6.82 7.69 8.41
N ILE A 107 -7.22 6.76 9.28
CA ILE A 107 -7.18 6.82 10.75
C ILE A 107 -6.50 5.56 11.32
N SER A 108 -6.04 5.61 12.58
CA SER A 108 -5.49 4.42 13.27
C SER A 108 -6.53 3.31 13.35
N MET A 109 -6.08 2.05 13.31
CA MET A 109 -6.92 0.85 13.46
C MET A 109 -7.82 0.89 14.71
N SER A 110 -7.31 1.45 15.81
CA SER A 110 -8.05 1.61 17.07
C SER A 110 -9.24 2.58 16.99
N SER A 111 -9.22 3.49 16.02
CA SER A 111 -10.23 4.54 15.84
C SER A 111 -11.35 4.16 14.85
N ILE A 112 -11.24 3.00 14.20
CA ILE A 112 -12.23 2.52 13.23
C ILE A 112 -13.51 2.10 13.98
N GLN A 113 -14.62 2.76 13.64
CA GLN A 113 -15.92 2.57 14.28
C GLN A 113 -16.69 1.40 13.65
N LEU A 114 -17.59 0.80 14.44
CA LEU A 114 -18.40 -0.33 13.96
C LEU A 114 -19.24 0.03 12.72
N SER A 115 -19.86 1.21 12.71
CA SER A 115 -20.66 1.73 11.60
C SER A 115 -19.89 1.86 10.28
N GLN A 116 -18.58 2.07 10.35
CA GLN A 116 -17.71 2.15 9.18
C GLN A 116 -17.47 0.75 8.59
N LEU A 117 -17.29 -0.27 9.45
CA LEU A 117 -17.18 -1.66 9.02
C LEU A 117 -18.53 -2.21 8.50
N GLU A 118 -19.64 -1.79 9.10
CA GLU A 118 -21.01 -2.10 8.63
C GLU A 118 -21.26 -1.54 7.22
N SER A 119 -20.81 -0.30 6.94
CA SER A 119 -20.89 0.31 5.61
C SER A 119 -20.11 -0.49 4.55
N ILE A 120 -18.90 -0.94 4.88
CA ILE A 120 -18.10 -1.83 4.00
C ILE A 120 -18.84 -3.16 3.76
N ALA A 121 -19.36 -3.78 4.80
CA ALA A 121 -20.08 -5.05 4.69
C ALA A 121 -21.36 -4.92 3.85
N ALA A 122 -22.12 -3.84 4.02
CA ALA A 122 -23.30 -3.54 3.24
C ALA A 122 -22.97 -3.28 1.75
N ARG A 123 -21.88 -2.56 1.45
CA ARG A 123 -21.38 -2.38 0.08
C ARG A 123 -21.06 -3.74 -0.57
N CYS A 124 -20.33 -4.60 0.13
CA CYS A 124 -19.99 -5.94 -0.34
C CYS A 124 -21.24 -6.80 -0.60
N ALA A 125 -22.20 -6.79 0.32
CA ALA A 125 -23.49 -7.46 0.15
C ALA A 125 -24.26 -6.94 -1.09
N SER A 126 -24.23 -5.62 -1.37
CA SER A 126 -24.90 -5.02 -2.53
C SER A 126 -24.29 -5.42 -3.88
N PHE A 127 -23.00 -5.76 -3.92
CA PHE A 127 -22.37 -6.37 -5.09
C PHE A 127 -22.75 -7.85 -5.23
N ASN A 128 -22.68 -8.60 -4.13
CA ASN A 128 -23.04 -10.02 -4.11
C ASN A 128 -24.51 -10.27 -4.48
N ALA A 129 -25.43 -9.40 -4.05
CA ALA A 129 -26.85 -9.44 -4.43
C ALA A 129 -27.10 -9.22 -5.93
N ARG A 130 -26.10 -8.73 -6.68
CA ARG A 130 -26.11 -8.59 -8.14
C ARG A 130 -25.30 -9.69 -8.85
N GLY A 131 -24.86 -10.71 -8.10
CA GLY A 131 -24.00 -11.80 -8.58
C GLY A 131 -22.50 -11.44 -8.64
N ARG A 132 -22.12 -10.17 -8.46
CA ARG A 132 -20.72 -9.72 -8.57
C ARG A 132 -19.90 -10.28 -7.40
N GLN A 133 -18.81 -10.98 -7.72
CA GLN A 133 -17.80 -11.38 -6.75
C GLN A 133 -16.96 -10.18 -6.31
N VAL A 134 -16.65 -10.11 -5.02
CA VAL A 134 -15.82 -9.06 -4.42
C VAL A 134 -14.58 -9.67 -3.80
N PHE A 135 -13.40 -9.16 -4.14
CA PHE A 135 -12.16 -9.35 -3.39
C PHE A 135 -12.00 -8.17 -2.44
N LEU A 136 -12.12 -8.37 -1.13
CA LEU A 136 -11.97 -7.31 -0.14
C LEU A 136 -10.57 -7.34 0.46
N ARG A 137 -9.72 -6.40 0.03
CA ARG A 137 -8.34 -6.23 0.53
C ARG A 137 -8.34 -5.16 1.62
N PHE A 138 -8.58 -5.57 2.86
CA PHE A 138 -8.66 -4.62 3.98
C PHE A 138 -7.26 -4.20 4.47
N ALA A 139 -7.02 -2.89 4.53
CA ALA A 139 -5.81 -2.26 5.04
C ALA A 139 -4.51 -2.85 4.45
N PRO A 140 -4.31 -2.74 3.12
CA PRO A 140 -3.16 -3.33 2.44
C PRO A 140 -1.84 -2.83 3.02
N ASP A 141 -0.80 -3.66 2.99
CA ASP A 141 0.56 -3.26 3.39
C ASP A 141 0.68 -2.92 4.90
N PHE A 142 -0.20 -3.51 5.73
CA PHE A 142 -0.31 -3.31 7.18
C PHE A 142 0.99 -3.60 7.99
N ASN A 143 1.93 -4.36 7.42
CA ASN A 143 3.20 -4.72 8.07
C ASN A 143 4.25 -3.59 8.02
N ALA A 144 4.01 -2.55 7.23
CA ALA A 144 4.95 -1.45 7.03
C ALA A 144 4.52 -0.15 7.73
N GLY A 145 5.50 0.63 8.21
CA GLY A 145 5.28 1.82 9.04
C GLY A 145 4.85 3.10 8.30
N TRP A 146 4.67 3.08 6.96
CA TRP A 146 4.34 4.28 6.18
C TRP A 146 2.85 4.68 6.23
N MET A 147 1.94 3.74 6.50
CA MET A 147 0.50 4.02 6.64
C MET A 147 0.09 4.22 8.10
N ILE A 148 -0.94 5.05 8.35
CA ILE A 148 -1.44 5.33 9.71
C ILE A 148 -2.04 4.12 10.45
N TYR A 149 -2.36 3.05 9.72
CA TYR A 149 -2.79 1.75 10.23
C TYR A 149 -1.67 0.70 10.27
N GLY A 150 -0.48 1.06 9.80
CA GLY A 150 0.70 0.20 9.77
C GLY A 150 1.21 -0.14 11.17
N GLN A 151 1.89 -1.28 11.26
CA GLN A 151 2.57 -1.76 12.47
C GLN A 151 1.71 -1.80 13.75
N GLN A 152 0.42 -2.12 13.57
CA GLN A 152 -0.59 -2.29 14.62
C GLN A 152 -1.23 -3.70 14.61
N PRO A 153 -0.46 -4.81 14.71
CA PRO A 153 -0.97 -6.18 14.60
C PRO A 153 -2.13 -6.51 15.55
N THR A 154 -2.10 -6.02 16.79
CA THR A 154 -3.17 -6.26 17.78
C THR A 154 -4.50 -5.67 17.33
N ALA A 155 -4.48 -4.43 16.85
CA ALA A 155 -5.68 -3.74 16.41
C ALA A 155 -6.15 -4.26 15.04
N PHE A 156 -5.21 -4.55 14.13
CA PHE A 156 -5.48 -5.17 12.82
C PHE A 156 -6.30 -6.46 12.96
N ILE A 157 -5.83 -7.43 13.76
CA ILE A 157 -6.54 -8.72 13.95
C ILE A 157 -7.94 -8.51 14.56
N SER A 158 -8.08 -7.56 15.49
CA SER A 158 -9.39 -7.24 16.09
C SER A 158 -10.37 -6.68 15.07
N VAL A 159 -9.94 -5.73 14.23
CA VAL A 159 -10.77 -5.10 13.19
C VAL A 159 -11.08 -6.09 12.06
N TRP A 160 -10.10 -6.89 11.63
CA TRP A 160 -10.26 -7.93 10.61
C TRP A 160 -11.37 -8.93 10.97
N ASN A 161 -11.32 -9.50 12.18
CA ASN A 161 -12.29 -10.51 12.60
C ASN A 161 -13.69 -9.93 12.88
N LYS A 162 -13.80 -8.64 13.24
CA LYS A 162 -15.08 -7.90 13.27
C LYS A 162 -15.65 -7.73 11.85
N LEU A 163 -14.84 -7.26 10.90
CA LEU A 163 -15.25 -7.07 9.50
C LEU A 163 -15.69 -8.39 8.85
N PHE A 164 -14.92 -9.47 9.05
CA PHE A 164 -15.30 -10.81 8.60
C PHE A 164 -16.67 -11.24 9.17
N SER A 165 -16.90 -11.05 10.47
CA SER A 165 -18.17 -11.38 11.12
C SER A 165 -19.34 -10.59 10.53
N LEU A 166 -19.14 -9.30 10.25
CA LEU A 166 -20.13 -8.43 9.61
C LEU A 166 -20.44 -8.83 8.16
N LEU A 167 -19.45 -9.25 7.39
CA LEU A 167 -19.68 -9.78 6.04
C LEU A 167 -20.58 -11.01 6.06
N LYS A 168 -20.35 -11.95 6.99
CA LYS A 168 -21.19 -13.15 7.09
C LYS A 168 -22.59 -12.84 7.62
N SER A 169 -22.76 -11.88 8.54
CA SER A 169 -24.10 -11.47 9.00
C SER A 169 -24.90 -10.68 7.96
N ASN A 170 -24.23 -9.93 7.07
CA ASN A 170 -24.85 -9.19 5.97
C ASN A 170 -25.06 -10.03 4.69
N SER A 171 -24.90 -11.36 4.76
CA SER A 171 -25.02 -12.28 3.62
C SER A 171 -24.06 -12.00 2.45
N ALA A 172 -22.92 -11.34 2.71
CA ALA A 172 -21.87 -11.07 1.72
C ALA A 172 -21.00 -12.33 1.45
N PHE A 173 -21.64 -13.45 1.10
CA PHE A 173 -20.98 -14.76 0.98
C PHE A 173 -20.08 -14.90 -0.27
N ASN A 174 -20.31 -14.09 -1.32
CA ASN A 174 -19.44 -14.01 -2.51
C ASN A 174 -18.41 -12.87 -2.38
N THR A 175 -18.05 -12.52 -1.14
CA THR A 175 -16.98 -11.60 -0.79
C THR A 175 -15.85 -12.37 -0.13
N LEU A 176 -14.68 -12.30 -0.75
CA LEU A 176 -13.46 -13.02 -0.41
C LEU A 176 -12.51 -12.07 0.31
N MET A 177 -12.17 -12.35 1.57
CA MET A 177 -11.21 -11.57 2.34
C MET A 177 -9.77 -11.87 1.87
N VAL A 178 -9.08 -10.84 1.37
CA VAL A 178 -7.71 -10.92 0.84
C VAL A 178 -6.72 -10.38 1.87
N TRP A 179 -6.06 -11.27 2.62
CA TRP A 179 -5.03 -10.90 3.59
C TRP A 179 -3.72 -10.66 2.86
N SER A 180 -3.31 -9.39 2.78
CA SER A 180 -2.18 -9.03 1.93
C SER A 180 -1.29 -7.92 2.50
N PRO A 181 -0.15 -8.29 3.12
CA PRO A 181 0.93 -7.38 3.45
C PRO A 181 1.72 -6.92 2.21
N PHE A 182 2.69 -6.03 2.45
CA PHE A 182 3.78 -5.74 1.53
C PHE A 182 4.85 -6.84 1.65
N GLU A 183 5.60 -7.09 0.58
CA GLU A 183 6.71 -8.06 0.60
C GLU A 183 7.78 -7.73 1.65
N GLY A 184 8.40 -8.76 2.22
CA GLY A 184 9.14 -8.65 3.48
C GLY A 184 10.55 -8.07 3.39
N SER A 185 11.13 -7.87 2.20
CA SER A 185 12.58 -7.63 2.06
C SER A 185 13.08 -6.33 2.71
N GLY A 186 12.19 -5.35 2.93
CA GLY A 186 12.48 -4.11 3.66
C GLY A 186 12.13 -4.13 5.16
N TYR A 187 11.67 -5.25 5.72
CA TYR A 187 11.36 -5.37 7.15
C TYR A 187 12.63 -5.14 8.01
N PRO A 188 12.58 -4.36 9.10
CA PRO A 188 11.42 -3.92 9.89
C PRO A 188 10.70 -2.66 9.41
N PHE A 189 11.04 -2.09 8.25
CA PHE A 189 10.51 -0.79 7.79
C PHE A 189 10.62 0.28 8.90
N ALA A 190 11.82 0.42 9.46
CA ALA A 190 12.10 1.38 10.52
C ALA A 190 12.11 2.82 10.00
N GLY A 191 12.01 3.80 10.91
CA GLY A 191 12.13 5.23 10.60
C GLY A 191 10.90 5.89 9.96
N PHE A 192 9.84 5.15 9.66
CA PHE A 192 8.58 5.74 9.19
C PHE A 192 7.75 6.28 10.36
N LYS A 193 6.87 7.25 10.04
CA LYS A 193 6.03 7.97 11.01
C LYS A 193 5.16 7.06 11.90
N TYR A 194 4.78 5.89 11.41
CA TYR A 194 3.90 4.95 12.12
C TYR A 194 4.59 3.60 12.38
N SER A 195 5.93 3.53 12.34
CA SER A 195 6.66 2.34 12.78
C SER A 195 6.42 2.07 14.27
N ALA A 196 6.35 0.80 14.67
CA ALA A 196 6.12 0.41 16.05
C ALA A 196 7.27 0.87 16.97
N LEU A 197 6.91 1.52 18.07
CA LEU A 197 7.88 2.04 19.03
C LEU A 197 8.26 0.96 20.07
N PRO A 198 9.54 0.88 20.50
CA PRO A 198 9.98 -0.02 21.57
C PRO A 198 9.12 0.05 22.82
N LYS A 199 8.97 -1.09 23.50
CA LYS A 199 8.17 -1.26 24.74
C LYS A 199 6.65 -1.09 24.58
N THR A 200 6.13 -1.01 23.35
CA THR A 200 4.70 -1.13 23.08
C THR A 200 4.26 -2.59 22.93
N LEU A 201 2.98 -2.88 23.14
CA LEU A 201 2.42 -4.23 22.94
C LEU A 201 2.62 -4.72 21.50
N ASP A 202 2.43 -3.84 20.52
CA ASP A 202 2.58 -4.21 19.12
C ASP A 202 4.06 -4.44 18.75
N PHE A 203 5.00 -3.66 19.29
CA PHE A 203 6.44 -3.97 19.17
C PHE A 203 6.78 -5.36 19.72
N SER A 204 6.29 -5.72 20.92
CA SER A 204 6.53 -7.05 21.52
C SER A 204 5.88 -8.22 20.77
N LYS A 205 5.06 -7.96 19.75
CA LYS A 205 4.53 -8.96 18.82
C LYS A 205 5.28 -9.02 17.50
N LEU A 206 5.93 -7.93 17.13
CA LEU A 206 6.74 -7.78 15.92
C LEU A 206 8.19 -8.25 16.15
N ASP A 207 8.64 -8.21 17.41
CA ASP A 207 9.82 -8.87 17.97
C ASP A 207 9.49 -10.36 18.17
N THR A 208 9.53 -11.10 17.07
CA THR A 208 9.08 -12.50 16.96
C THR A 208 10.14 -13.50 17.43
N ASN A 209 11.41 -13.09 17.42
CA ASN A 209 12.50 -13.86 18.03
C ASN A 209 12.69 -13.53 19.54
N SER A 210 12.07 -12.45 20.03
CA SER A 210 12.14 -11.96 21.42
C SER A 210 13.55 -11.54 21.87
N ASP A 211 14.34 -10.98 20.96
CA ASP A 211 15.69 -10.45 21.24
C ASP A 211 15.70 -9.00 21.75
N GLY A 212 14.56 -8.30 21.67
CA GLY A 212 14.38 -6.92 22.12
C GLY A 212 14.54 -5.86 21.03
N ALA A 213 14.85 -6.25 19.79
CA ALA A 213 14.90 -5.40 18.60
C ALA A 213 13.90 -5.86 17.54
N LEU A 214 13.59 -4.99 16.58
CA LEU A 214 12.95 -5.41 15.32
C LEU A 214 14.04 -5.50 14.26
N THR A 215 14.22 -6.67 13.65
CA THR A 215 15.30 -6.93 12.70
C THR A 215 14.76 -7.66 11.46
N PRO A 216 15.53 -7.76 10.36
CA PRO A 216 15.16 -8.61 9.22
C PRO A 216 15.02 -10.12 9.56
N SER A 217 15.43 -10.55 10.76
CA SER A 217 15.31 -11.93 11.26
C SER A 217 13.92 -12.29 11.79
N ASP A 218 13.05 -11.29 11.98
CA ASP A 218 11.67 -11.50 12.43
C ASP A 218 10.73 -11.95 11.31
N ASP A 219 9.61 -12.58 11.67
CA ASP A 219 8.53 -12.86 10.72
C ASP A 219 7.75 -11.56 10.40
N PRO A 220 7.86 -11.01 9.17
CA PRO A 220 7.21 -9.75 8.80
C PRO A 220 5.69 -9.88 8.60
N TYR A 221 5.13 -11.09 8.72
CA TYR A 221 3.76 -11.42 8.36
C TYR A 221 2.96 -12.06 9.51
N GLY A 222 3.56 -13.04 10.21
CA GLY A 222 2.93 -13.85 11.26
C GLY A 222 2.19 -13.07 12.35
N PRO A 223 2.73 -11.96 12.87
CA PRO A 223 2.06 -11.14 13.90
C PRO A 223 0.68 -10.59 13.50
N TYR A 224 0.37 -10.56 12.20
CA TYR A 224 -0.90 -10.05 11.64
C TYR A 224 -1.86 -11.15 11.21
N TRP A 225 -1.51 -12.43 11.33
CA TRP A 225 -2.34 -13.53 10.85
C TRP A 225 -3.62 -13.66 11.69
N PRO A 226 -4.83 -13.41 11.13
CA PRO A 226 -6.06 -13.34 11.91
C PRO A 226 -6.72 -14.71 12.14
N GLY A 227 -6.14 -15.77 11.57
CA GLY A 227 -6.64 -17.14 11.59
C GLY A 227 -7.18 -17.61 10.22
N GLY A 228 -6.93 -18.87 9.87
CA GLY A 228 -7.26 -19.41 8.53
C GLY A 228 -8.74 -19.48 8.19
N ASN A 229 -9.66 -19.28 9.15
CA ASN A 229 -11.10 -19.28 8.92
C ASN A 229 -11.63 -17.90 8.48
N SER A 230 -10.89 -16.81 8.72
CA SER A 230 -11.29 -15.44 8.35
C SER A 230 -10.50 -14.87 7.16
N VAL A 231 -9.70 -15.71 6.50
CA VAL A 231 -8.90 -15.38 5.30
C VAL A 231 -9.32 -16.32 4.18
N ASP A 232 -9.88 -15.77 3.10
CA ASP A 232 -10.25 -16.56 1.91
C ASP A 232 -9.06 -16.68 0.95
N TRP A 233 -8.31 -15.59 0.78
CA TRP A 233 -7.13 -15.47 -0.08
C TRP A 233 -5.97 -14.81 0.66
N VAL A 234 -4.74 -15.23 0.32
CA VAL A 234 -3.51 -14.56 0.77
C VAL A 234 -2.90 -13.77 -0.39
N GLY A 235 -2.03 -12.81 -0.13
CA GLY A 235 -1.35 -12.11 -1.22
C GLY A 235 -0.25 -11.15 -0.80
N LEU A 236 0.46 -10.60 -1.78
CA LEU A 236 1.51 -9.60 -1.55
C LEU A 236 1.35 -8.41 -2.50
N SER A 237 1.62 -7.20 -1.99
CA SER A 237 2.12 -6.11 -2.84
C SER A 237 3.60 -6.34 -3.11
N ILE A 238 4.00 -6.35 -4.39
CA ILE A 238 5.40 -6.57 -4.82
C ILE A 238 5.73 -5.53 -5.88
N PHE A 239 6.67 -4.63 -5.60
CA PHE A 239 7.06 -3.55 -6.50
C PHE A 239 8.57 -3.46 -6.62
N TYR A 240 9.06 -3.20 -7.84
CA TYR A 240 10.46 -2.81 -8.05
C TYR A 240 10.56 -1.31 -8.36
N LYS A 241 11.32 -0.60 -7.52
CA LYS A 241 11.58 0.84 -7.68
C LYS A 241 12.98 1.17 -8.20
N GLY A 242 13.90 0.21 -8.23
CA GLY A 242 15.33 0.45 -8.42
C GLY A 242 16.15 -0.35 -7.40
N ALA A 243 17.47 -0.31 -7.52
CA ALA A 243 18.35 -1.06 -6.61
C ALA A 243 18.48 -0.39 -5.23
N ASN A 244 18.68 0.93 -5.20
CA ASN A 244 19.08 1.69 -4.02
C ASN A 244 18.14 2.88 -3.77
N TYR A 245 17.96 3.27 -2.49
CA TYR A 245 17.29 4.53 -2.14
C TYR A 245 18.30 5.71 -2.19
N PRO A 246 17.91 6.91 -2.66
CA PRO A 246 16.62 7.26 -3.25
C PRO A 246 16.45 6.66 -4.65
N GLN A 247 15.26 6.13 -4.92
CA GLN A 247 14.92 5.52 -6.19
C GLN A 247 14.66 6.61 -7.24
N ILE A 248 15.73 6.97 -7.97
CA ILE A 248 15.74 8.04 -8.98
C ILE A 248 16.31 7.58 -10.33
N HIS A 249 16.65 6.29 -10.45
CA HIS A 249 17.29 5.69 -11.62
C HIS A 249 16.33 4.76 -12.37
N ASN A 250 16.41 4.78 -13.70
CA ASN A 250 15.65 3.87 -14.56
C ASN A 250 16.47 2.59 -14.77
N ASP A 251 16.47 1.74 -13.74
CA ASP A 251 17.20 0.48 -13.68
C ASP A 251 16.34 -0.69 -14.17
N ILE A 252 16.96 -1.64 -14.89
CA ILE A 252 16.32 -2.91 -15.24
C ILE A 252 16.26 -3.77 -13.96
N PRO A 253 15.09 -4.31 -13.57
CA PRO A 253 14.98 -5.23 -12.44
C PRO A 253 15.95 -6.41 -12.58
N PRO A 254 16.72 -6.77 -11.54
CA PRO A 254 17.57 -7.95 -11.56
C PRO A 254 16.77 -9.22 -11.93
N PRO A 255 17.38 -10.20 -12.61
CA PRO A 255 16.76 -11.51 -12.81
C PRO A 255 16.29 -12.10 -11.46
N ASN A 256 15.18 -12.83 -11.48
CA ASN A 256 14.54 -13.46 -10.32
C ASN A 256 14.07 -12.53 -9.19
N ARG A 257 14.30 -11.21 -9.25
CA ARG A 257 13.92 -10.26 -8.17
C ARG A 257 12.50 -10.43 -7.62
N LEU A 258 11.51 -10.71 -8.49
CA LEU A 258 10.12 -10.97 -8.07
C LEU A 258 9.98 -12.32 -7.35
N HIS A 259 10.64 -13.38 -7.85
CA HIS A 259 10.72 -14.68 -7.17
C HIS A 259 11.33 -14.50 -5.77
N ASP A 260 12.46 -13.81 -5.68
CA ASP A 260 13.20 -13.66 -4.42
C ASP A 260 12.40 -12.87 -3.36
N MET A 261 11.66 -11.83 -3.77
CA MET A 261 10.71 -11.10 -2.90
C MET A 261 9.54 -11.97 -2.44
N PHE A 262 9.09 -12.89 -3.31
CA PHE A 262 7.93 -13.76 -3.10
C PHE A 262 8.28 -14.99 -2.23
N THR A 263 9.52 -15.47 -2.28
CA THR A 263 10.05 -16.58 -1.47
C THR A 263 10.86 -16.13 -0.25
N GLY A 264 11.12 -14.84 -0.08
CA GLY A 264 11.94 -14.29 1.01
C GLY A 264 13.46 -14.48 0.82
N GLU A 265 13.92 -14.96 -0.35
CA GLU A 265 15.33 -15.27 -0.62
C GLU A 265 16.24 -14.03 -0.65
N LEU A 266 15.68 -12.81 -0.74
CA LEU A 266 16.45 -11.56 -0.62
C LEU A 266 17.05 -11.33 0.78
N VAL A 267 16.49 -11.94 1.83
CA VAL A 267 16.91 -11.75 3.22
C VAL A 267 17.15 -13.13 3.85
N PRO A 268 18.40 -13.48 4.22
CA PRO A 268 18.70 -14.80 4.78
C PRO A 268 17.84 -15.13 6.01
N GLY A 269 17.11 -16.24 5.93
CA GLY A 269 16.23 -16.71 7.02
C GLY A 269 14.81 -16.11 7.03
N GLN A 270 14.51 -15.16 6.14
CA GLN A 270 13.18 -14.57 6.05
C GLN A 270 12.11 -15.59 5.61
N VAL A 271 10.87 -15.35 6.04
CA VAL A 271 9.73 -16.23 5.80
C VAL A 271 9.36 -16.33 4.32
N ASN A 272 9.41 -17.55 3.77
CA ASN A 272 8.86 -17.87 2.46
C ASN A 272 7.32 -17.77 2.48
N PHE A 273 6.81 -16.64 2.02
CA PHE A 273 5.39 -16.32 2.11
C PHE A 273 4.52 -17.35 1.37
N TYR A 274 4.91 -17.74 0.17
CA TYR A 274 4.16 -18.69 -0.64
C TYR A 274 4.08 -20.07 0.03
N GLN A 275 5.20 -20.62 0.48
CA GLN A 275 5.25 -21.92 1.15
C GLN A 275 4.41 -21.91 2.43
N VAL A 276 4.56 -20.87 3.26
CA VAL A 276 3.89 -20.79 4.57
C VAL A 276 2.41 -20.48 4.46
N TYR A 277 2.00 -19.51 3.64
CA TYR A 277 0.63 -18.99 3.63
C TYR A 277 -0.24 -19.50 2.46
N ALA A 278 0.35 -19.85 1.31
CA ALA A 278 -0.40 -20.36 0.15
C ALA A 278 -0.41 -21.89 0.08
N GLU A 279 0.75 -22.54 0.18
CA GLU A 279 0.85 -24.00 0.07
C GLU A 279 0.39 -24.71 1.35
N LYS A 280 1.08 -24.46 2.47
CA LYS A 280 0.85 -25.16 3.74
C LYS A 280 -0.56 -24.96 4.30
N LEU A 281 -1.14 -23.77 4.10
CA LEU A 281 -2.53 -23.45 4.47
C LEU A 281 -3.55 -23.70 3.34
N ALA A 282 -3.07 -24.22 2.20
CA ALA A 282 -3.81 -24.51 0.98
C ALA A 282 -4.60 -23.34 0.36
N LYS A 283 -4.30 -22.08 0.75
CA LYS A 283 -4.98 -20.88 0.29
C LYS A 283 -4.61 -20.50 -1.15
N PRO A 284 -5.56 -20.01 -1.96
CA PRO A 284 -5.22 -19.30 -3.20
C PRO A 284 -4.47 -18.00 -2.87
N MET A 285 -3.45 -17.70 -3.66
CA MET A 285 -2.62 -16.52 -3.54
C MET A 285 -2.87 -15.53 -4.68
N MET A 286 -2.78 -14.25 -4.37
CA MET A 286 -2.79 -13.14 -5.32
C MET A 286 -1.51 -12.31 -5.19
N ILE A 287 -0.85 -11.95 -6.29
CA ILE A 287 0.01 -10.76 -6.30
C ILE A 287 -0.94 -9.57 -6.46
N SER A 288 -1.29 -8.94 -5.34
CA SER A 288 -2.45 -8.05 -5.21
C SER A 288 -2.19 -6.61 -5.60
N ALA A 289 -0.94 -6.24 -5.79
CA ALA A 289 -0.52 -5.10 -6.56
C ALA A 289 0.92 -5.36 -7.03
N THR A 290 1.20 -5.19 -8.32
CA THR A 290 2.56 -5.22 -8.81
C THR A 290 2.77 -4.32 -10.02
N ALA A 291 3.94 -3.71 -10.05
CA ALA A 291 4.53 -3.05 -11.20
C ALA A 291 6.04 -2.84 -10.94
N THR A 292 6.76 -2.46 -11.99
CA THR A 292 8.06 -1.78 -11.85
C THR A 292 7.90 -0.34 -12.32
N VAL A 293 8.62 0.56 -11.66
CA VAL A 293 8.53 1.99 -11.93
C VAL A 293 9.23 2.35 -13.24
N TYR A 294 8.70 3.36 -13.93
CA TYR A 294 9.49 4.20 -14.83
C TYR A 294 9.48 5.63 -14.30
N HIS A 295 10.67 6.16 -13.99
CA HIS A 295 10.86 7.50 -13.46
C HIS A 295 10.79 8.54 -14.56
N VAL A 296 9.98 9.57 -14.35
CA VAL A 296 9.98 10.80 -15.15
C VAL A 296 9.86 12.02 -14.25
N THR A 297 10.47 13.14 -14.62
CA THR A 297 10.38 14.40 -13.87
C THR A 297 8.93 14.88 -13.78
N ALA A 298 8.52 15.43 -12.63
CA ALA A 298 7.14 15.84 -12.40
C ALA A 298 6.62 16.94 -13.34
N ASN A 299 7.52 17.80 -13.84
CA ASN A 299 7.16 18.99 -14.63
C ASN A 299 7.29 18.79 -16.15
N SER A 300 8.26 18.01 -16.62
CA SER A 300 8.53 17.85 -18.06
C SER A 300 8.35 16.41 -18.56
N LEU A 301 7.93 15.48 -17.69
CA LEU A 301 7.76 14.05 -17.98
C LEU A 301 8.98 13.43 -18.69
N THR A 302 10.17 13.96 -18.37
CA THR A 302 11.44 13.54 -18.98
C THR A 302 12.10 12.49 -18.08
N PRO A 303 12.60 11.36 -18.60
CA PRO A 303 13.33 10.39 -17.79
C PRO A 303 14.68 10.95 -17.32
N PRO A 304 15.26 10.41 -16.23
CA PRO A 304 16.66 10.67 -15.87
C PRO A 304 17.61 10.28 -17.03
N PRO A 305 18.72 11.02 -17.23
CA PRO A 305 19.72 10.66 -18.22
C PRO A 305 20.43 9.35 -17.85
N GLY A 306 20.78 8.54 -18.85
CA GLY A 306 21.62 7.34 -18.68
C GLY A 306 20.92 6.08 -18.16
N GLY A 307 19.61 6.11 -17.91
CA GLY A 307 18.82 4.92 -17.56
C GLY A 307 18.34 4.11 -18.78
N ALA A 308 17.84 2.90 -18.52
CA ALA A 308 17.17 2.07 -19.52
C ALA A 308 15.81 2.66 -19.94
N ASN A 309 15.31 2.23 -21.10
CA ASN A 309 14.01 2.68 -21.58
C ASN A 309 12.85 1.96 -20.87
N GLU A 310 11.65 2.54 -20.97
CA GLU A 310 10.45 2.06 -20.29
C GLU A 310 10.07 0.61 -20.65
N VAL A 311 10.25 0.21 -21.91
CA VAL A 311 9.89 -1.13 -22.41
C VAL A 311 10.84 -2.18 -21.86
N ASP A 312 12.15 -1.92 -21.82
CA ASP A 312 13.13 -2.86 -21.31
C ASP A 312 12.92 -3.11 -19.80
N ILE A 313 12.73 -2.05 -19.03
CA ILE A 313 12.48 -2.11 -17.57
C ILE A 313 11.20 -2.89 -17.28
N LYS A 314 10.07 -2.48 -17.88
CA LYS A 314 8.77 -3.11 -17.59
C LYS A 314 8.70 -4.53 -18.15
N SER A 315 9.32 -4.82 -19.30
CA SER A 315 9.34 -6.17 -19.84
C SER A 315 10.22 -7.13 -19.05
N ALA A 316 11.35 -6.68 -18.49
CA ALA A 316 12.12 -7.48 -17.56
C ALA A 316 11.33 -7.84 -16.29
N TRP A 317 10.40 -6.99 -15.84
CA TRP A 317 9.53 -7.30 -14.70
C TRP A 317 8.41 -8.29 -15.06
N TRP A 318 7.59 -8.01 -16.08
CA TRP A 318 6.45 -8.89 -16.39
C TRP A 318 6.90 -10.28 -16.89
N LYS A 319 8.10 -10.39 -17.49
CA LYS A 319 8.74 -11.67 -17.86
C LYS A 319 9.31 -12.47 -16.68
N GLN A 320 9.32 -11.93 -15.46
CA GLN A 320 9.60 -12.75 -14.25
C GLN A 320 8.35 -13.47 -13.73
N CYS A 321 7.15 -12.98 -14.07
CA CYS A 321 5.91 -13.48 -13.46
C CYS A 321 4.75 -13.55 -14.46
N THR A 322 4.12 -12.41 -14.77
CA THR A 322 2.88 -12.31 -15.57
C THR A 322 2.94 -13.04 -16.90
N THR A 323 4.09 -13.03 -17.59
CA THR A 323 4.24 -13.70 -18.89
C THR A 323 5.24 -14.86 -18.85
N ASN A 324 5.46 -15.46 -17.68
CA ASN A 324 6.45 -16.52 -17.47
C ASN A 324 5.77 -17.85 -17.12
N THR A 325 5.61 -18.73 -18.09
CA THR A 325 4.96 -20.04 -17.89
C THR A 325 5.71 -20.92 -16.88
N THR A 326 7.04 -20.84 -16.80
CA THR A 326 7.82 -21.58 -15.80
C THR A 326 7.46 -21.13 -14.39
N PHE A 327 7.47 -19.82 -14.13
CA PHE A 327 7.06 -19.24 -12.85
C PHE A 327 5.60 -19.60 -12.50
N LEU A 328 4.67 -19.41 -13.45
CA LEU A 328 3.25 -19.69 -13.24
C LEU A 328 2.98 -21.18 -12.95
N ASN A 329 3.74 -22.09 -13.56
CA ASN A 329 3.64 -23.54 -13.29
C ASN A 329 4.33 -23.95 -11.99
N GLN A 330 5.40 -23.26 -11.59
CA GLN A 330 6.09 -23.45 -10.31
C GLN A 330 5.21 -23.04 -9.11
N TYR A 331 4.30 -22.08 -9.31
CA TYR A 331 3.45 -21.52 -8.26
C TYR A 331 1.94 -21.79 -8.48
N PRO A 332 1.48 -23.05 -8.45
CA PRO A 332 0.09 -23.40 -8.74
C PRO A 332 -0.95 -22.86 -7.74
N LYS A 333 -0.54 -22.33 -6.58
CA LYS A 333 -1.44 -21.59 -5.68
C LYS A 333 -1.56 -20.11 -6.05
N LEU A 334 -0.71 -19.55 -6.90
CA LEU A 334 -0.90 -18.22 -7.46
C LEU A 334 -2.08 -18.28 -8.44
N ARG A 335 -3.17 -17.59 -8.08
CA ARG A 335 -4.45 -17.60 -8.81
C ARG A 335 -4.86 -16.22 -9.32
N ALA A 336 -4.16 -15.15 -8.94
CA ALA A 336 -4.39 -13.81 -9.50
C ALA A 336 -3.12 -12.93 -9.50
N ILE A 337 -3.00 -12.06 -10.49
CA ILE A 337 -2.00 -10.98 -10.56
C ILE A 337 -2.74 -9.68 -10.88
N VAL A 338 -2.54 -8.63 -10.08
CA VAL A 338 -3.15 -7.32 -10.27
C VAL A 338 -2.08 -6.29 -10.59
N LEU A 339 -2.14 -5.73 -11.80
CA LEU A 339 -1.23 -4.68 -12.26
C LEU A 339 -1.58 -3.33 -11.63
N GLU A 340 -0.57 -2.54 -11.28
CA GLU A 340 -0.75 -1.14 -10.86
C GLU A 340 -0.67 -0.21 -12.08
N GLU A 341 -1.82 0.31 -12.53
CA GLU A 341 -1.98 1.10 -13.75
C GLU A 341 -2.20 2.59 -13.45
N ARG A 342 -1.49 3.12 -12.46
CA ARG A 342 -1.53 4.54 -12.07
C ARG A 342 -0.15 5.20 -12.16
N VAL A 343 -0.15 6.53 -12.12
CA VAL A 343 1.07 7.33 -11.94
C VAL A 343 1.04 7.93 -10.53
N TRP A 344 2.09 7.71 -9.76
CA TRP A 344 2.22 8.27 -8.41
C TRP A 344 3.23 9.43 -8.38
N ASN A 345 3.18 10.24 -7.34
CA ASN A 345 4.28 11.15 -7.01
C ASN A 345 5.35 10.37 -6.24
N GLY A 346 6.62 10.69 -6.45
CA GLY A 346 7.67 10.38 -5.48
C GLY A 346 7.46 11.15 -4.18
N HIS A 347 8.13 10.71 -3.11
CA HIS A 347 8.00 11.28 -1.77
C HIS A 347 9.39 11.61 -1.22
N ASN A 348 9.49 12.52 -0.24
CA ASN A 348 10.75 12.91 0.40
C ASN A 348 11.83 13.29 -0.63
N ALA A 349 12.98 12.60 -0.63
CA ALA A 349 14.08 12.81 -1.59
C ALA A 349 13.68 12.57 -3.06
N GLU A 350 12.61 11.82 -3.30
CA GLU A 350 12.12 11.45 -4.63
C GLU A 350 11.00 12.40 -5.12
N SER A 351 10.61 13.42 -4.34
CA SER A 351 9.44 14.29 -4.59
C SER A 351 9.44 15.07 -5.91
N VAL A 352 10.59 15.17 -6.59
CA VAL A 352 10.72 15.76 -7.94
C VAL A 352 10.31 14.79 -9.07
N TRP A 353 10.11 13.51 -8.77
CA TRP A 353 9.79 12.45 -9.71
C TRP A 353 8.31 12.07 -9.70
N LYS A 354 7.87 11.53 -10.83
CA LYS A 354 6.65 10.76 -11.01
C LYS A 354 7.04 9.32 -11.24
N PHE A 355 6.32 8.41 -10.59
CA PHE A 355 6.48 6.98 -10.74
C PHE A 355 5.39 6.48 -11.68
N ASP A 356 5.73 6.21 -12.94
CA ASP A 356 4.79 5.65 -13.90
C ASP A 356 4.84 4.12 -13.85
N TRP A 357 3.83 3.52 -13.21
CA TRP A 357 3.72 2.08 -13.02
C TRP A 357 3.07 1.36 -14.21
N ARG A 358 2.39 2.11 -15.09
CA ARG A 358 1.48 1.58 -16.11
C ARG A 358 2.15 0.67 -17.13
N VAL A 359 1.52 -0.45 -17.45
CA VAL A 359 1.90 -1.33 -18.55
C VAL A 359 0.99 -1.11 -19.77
N LEU A 360 -0.23 -0.58 -19.58
CA LEU A 360 -1.18 -0.33 -20.68
C LEU A 360 -0.97 1.04 -21.37
N ASN A 361 0.29 1.48 -21.46
CA ASN A 361 0.76 2.76 -22.02
C ASN A 361 1.66 2.55 -23.26
N ASN A 362 2.78 3.27 -23.39
CA ASN A 362 3.82 3.03 -24.41
C ASN A 362 4.30 1.58 -24.49
N THR A 363 4.23 0.83 -23.39
CA THR A 363 4.67 -0.57 -23.30
C THR A 363 3.63 -1.60 -23.78
N LEU A 364 2.40 -1.16 -24.09
CA LEU A 364 1.25 -2.00 -24.44
C LEU A 364 1.54 -3.02 -25.55
N SER A 365 2.23 -2.62 -26.62
CA SER A 365 2.49 -3.51 -27.76
C SER A 365 3.41 -4.68 -27.39
N ALA A 366 4.45 -4.42 -26.59
CA ALA A 366 5.34 -5.46 -26.10
C ALA A 366 4.62 -6.37 -25.10
N PHE A 367 3.90 -5.78 -24.13
CA PHE A 367 3.12 -6.54 -23.15
C PHE A 367 2.07 -7.45 -23.79
N LYS A 368 1.34 -6.98 -24.80
CA LYS A 368 0.38 -7.81 -25.55
C LYS A 368 1.04 -8.97 -26.26
N SER A 369 2.20 -8.75 -26.88
CA SER A 369 2.97 -9.82 -27.55
C SER A 369 3.36 -10.93 -26.57
N ASP A 370 3.86 -10.56 -25.39
CA ASP A 370 4.24 -11.53 -24.36
C ASP A 370 3.00 -12.19 -23.72
N MET A 371 1.91 -11.44 -23.49
CA MET A 371 0.64 -11.96 -22.97
C MET A 371 -0.02 -12.99 -23.90
N HIS A 372 0.01 -12.79 -25.21
CA HIS A 372 -0.49 -13.77 -26.18
C HIS A 372 0.23 -15.12 -26.07
N SER A 373 1.52 -15.14 -25.70
CA SER A 373 2.28 -16.39 -25.52
C SER A 373 1.83 -17.22 -24.29
N VAL A 374 1.13 -16.59 -23.34
CA VAL A 374 0.70 -17.21 -22.07
C VAL A 374 -0.82 -17.21 -21.86
N GLU A 375 -1.62 -16.72 -22.82
CA GLU A 375 -3.06 -16.50 -22.66
C GLU A 375 -3.84 -17.78 -22.24
N SER A 376 -3.33 -18.95 -22.61
CA SER A 376 -3.90 -20.25 -22.22
C SER A 376 -3.84 -20.53 -20.71
N SER A 377 -2.90 -19.91 -19.98
CA SER A 377 -2.78 -19.98 -18.52
C SER A 377 -3.80 -19.10 -17.77
N TYR A 378 -4.50 -18.22 -18.48
CA TYR A 378 -5.41 -17.23 -17.91
C TYR A 378 -6.90 -17.58 -18.08
N GLU A 379 -7.72 -17.11 -17.14
CA GLU A 379 -9.16 -16.98 -17.25
C GLU A 379 -9.50 -15.47 -17.29
N PHE A 380 -9.90 -15.00 -18.46
CA PHE A 380 -10.37 -13.63 -18.69
C PHE A 380 -11.87 -13.53 -18.49
N ALA A 381 -12.38 -12.34 -18.16
CA ALA A 381 -13.81 -12.17 -17.92
C ALA A 381 -14.64 -12.36 -19.21
N THR A 382 -15.73 -13.10 -19.12
CA THR A 382 -16.62 -13.38 -20.25
C THR A 382 -17.71 -12.30 -20.36
N PRO A 383 -18.08 -11.88 -21.59
CA PRO A 383 -19.24 -11.03 -21.80
C PRO A 383 -20.52 -11.67 -21.26
N LEU A 384 -21.38 -10.87 -20.65
CA LEU A 384 -22.68 -11.31 -20.16
C LEU A 384 -23.74 -11.17 -21.25
N SER A 385 -24.56 -12.21 -21.42
CA SER A 385 -25.62 -12.26 -22.43
C SER A 385 -26.85 -11.40 -22.10
N ALA A 386 -26.89 -10.81 -20.91
CA ALA A 386 -27.98 -9.97 -20.43
C ALA A 386 -27.46 -8.74 -19.69
N TYR A 387 -28.29 -7.71 -19.63
CA TYR A 387 -28.04 -6.49 -18.87
C TYR A 387 -27.84 -6.82 -17.38
N VAL A 388 -26.61 -6.62 -16.88
CA VAL A 388 -26.39 -6.52 -15.43
C VAL A 388 -27.27 -5.40 -14.92
N LYS A 389 -28.01 -5.62 -13.83
CA LYS A 389 -28.66 -4.51 -13.13
C LYS A 389 -27.61 -3.48 -12.72
N THR A 390 -27.47 -2.43 -13.53
CA THR A 390 -26.84 -1.19 -13.11
C THR A 390 -27.55 -0.75 -11.83
N TRP A 391 -26.77 -0.26 -10.87
CA TRP A 391 -27.28 0.19 -9.58
C TRP A 391 -28.40 1.23 -9.77
N GLN A 392 -29.66 0.81 -9.64
CA GLN A 392 -30.73 1.72 -9.29
C GLN A 392 -30.57 1.96 -7.80
N GLY A 393 -30.11 3.15 -7.46
CA GLY A 393 -29.74 3.48 -6.09
C GLY A 393 -30.87 3.23 -5.11
N VAL A 394 -30.50 2.86 -3.88
CA VAL A 394 -31.42 2.89 -2.75
C VAL A 394 -31.89 4.34 -2.61
N SER A 395 -33.13 4.60 -3.00
CA SER A 395 -33.77 5.92 -3.00
C SER A 395 -33.76 6.51 -1.59
N GLY A 396 -32.73 7.29 -1.27
CA GLY A 396 -32.47 7.77 0.09
C GLY A 396 -31.17 8.57 0.23
N VAL A 397 -30.15 8.30 -0.59
CA VAL A 397 -28.99 9.19 -0.74
C VAL A 397 -29.23 10.12 -1.93
N PRO A 398 -29.10 11.46 -1.78
CA PRO A 398 -29.23 12.36 -2.92
C PRO A 398 -28.21 12.02 -4.00
N ALA A 399 -28.66 11.77 -5.22
CA ALA A 399 -27.76 11.63 -6.36
C ALA A 399 -27.00 12.96 -6.52
N ASN A 400 -25.67 12.93 -6.35
CA ASN A 400 -24.85 14.12 -6.51
C ASN A 400 -25.05 14.68 -7.92
N ARG A 401 -25.59 15.89 -7.97
CA ARG A 401 -25.82 16.66 -9.18
C ARG A 401 -24.49 16.79 -9.94
N PRO A 402 -24.44 16.56 -11.27
CA PRO A 402 -23.23 16.83 -12.02
C PRO A 402 -22.84 18.31 -11.84
N PRO A 403 -21.54 18.64 -11.71
CA PRO A 403 -21.12 20.01 -11.49
C PRO A 403 -21.48 20.89 -12.69
N SER A 404 -22.58 21.63 -12.57
CA SER A 404 -22.97 22.66 -13.52
C SER A 404 -22.02 23.85 -13.38
N ASN A 405 -20.84 23.74 -13.99
CA ASN A 405 -19.92 24.83 -14.35
C ASN A 405 -18.81 24.31 -15.29
N ALA A 406 -19.18 23.53 -16.31
CA ALA A 406 -18.32 23.29 -17.45
C ALA A 406 -18.28 24.57 -18.32
N VAL A 407 -17.36 25.49 -17.99
CA VAL A 407 -17.04 26.63 -18.86
C VAL A 407 -16.36 26.08 -20.12
N PRO A 408 -16.84 26.39 -21.35
CA PRO A 408 -16.18 25.96 -22.56
C PRO A 408 -14.77 26.55 -22.65
N ILE A 409 -13.75 25.71 -22.82
CA ILE A 409 -12.38 26.17 -23.08
C ILE A 409 -12.33 26.71 -24.51
N VAL A 410 -12.37 28.04 -24.63
CA VAL A 410 -12.05 28.74 -25.89
C VAL A 410 -10.53 28.92 -25.96
N PRO A 411 -9.87 28.70 -27.12
CA PRO A 411 -8.44 28.92 -27.25
C PRO A 411 -8.04 30.36 -26.92
N TRP A 412 -6.94 30.53 -26.18
CA TRP A 412 -6.47 31.83 -25.70
C TRP A 412 -5.83 32.66 -26.82
N ASP A 413 -6.46 33.78 -27.18
CA ASP A 413 -5.88 34.84 -28.02
C ASP A 413 -5.23 35.91 -27.12
N PRO A 414 -3.90 36.16 -27.22
CA PRO A 414 -3.20 37.11 -26.35
C PRO A 414 -3.51 38.60 -26.59
N LYS A 415 -4.36 38.98 -27.56
CA LYS A 415 -4.50 40.39 -28.00
C LYS A 415 -5.84 41.08 -27.74
N ALA A 416 -6.83 40.41 -27.16
CA ALA A 416 -8.14 41.00 -26.86
C ALA A 416 -8.34 41.19 -25.34
N ASN A 417 -7.75 42.24 -24.77
CA ASN A 417 -8.21 42.91 -23.53
C ASN A 417 -7.41 44.20 -23.26
N ALA A 418 -7.43 45.10 -24.25
CA ALA A 418 -7.41 46.53 -23.96
C ALA A 418 -8.85 47.05 -24.10
N GLU A 419 -9.21 48.02 -23.26
CA GLU A 419 -10.48 48.77 -23.23
C GLU A 419 -11.69 48.18 -22.46
N SER A 420 -12.32 49.07 -21.68
CA SER A 420 -13.56 48.94 -20.87
C SER A 420 -13.55 47.98 -19.64
N GLY A 421 -14.10 48.33 -18.47
CA GLY A 421 -14.62 49.62 -17.98
C GLY A 421 -15.93 49.51 -17.19
N ASN A 422 -15.87 49.69 -15.85
CA ASN A 422 -16.98 49.77 -14.87
C ASN A 422 -17.84 48.48 -14.69
N SER A 423 -18.13 48.01 -13.46
CA SER A 423 -18.89 48.76 -12.44
C SER A 423 -18.74 48.28 -10.97
N THR A 424 -18.75 49.27 -10.06
CA THR A 424 -19.32 49.28 -8.68
C THR A 424 -19.08 48.14 -7.67
N SER A 425 -18.33 48.46 -6.60
CA SER A 425 -18.41 47.81 -5.27
C SER A 425 -19.46 48.51 -4.37
N PRO A 426 -20.01 47.85 -3.32
CA PRO A 426 -19.35 47.71 -2.00
C PRO A 426 -19.49 46.26 -1.42
N ALA A 427 -18.93 45.85 -0.28
CA ALA A 427 -18.32 46.57 0.85
C ALA A 427 -17.11 45.79 1.44
N ILE A 428 -16.25 46.48 2.21
CA ILE A 428 -15.06 45.89 2.86
C ILE A 428 -15.42 45.39 4.27
N ASN A 429 -15.11 44.13 4.58
CA ASN A 429 -15.29 43.54 5.92
C ASN A 429 -14.03 43.73 6.80
N PHE A 430 -14.24 44.21 8.02
CA PHE A 430 -13.23 44.88 8.85
C PHE A 430 -12.23 43.98 9.62
N VAL A 431 -12.03 42.72 9.22
CA VAL A 431 -11.34 41.70 10.04
C VAL A 431 -9.84 41.56 9.75
N GLN A 432 -9.32 42.06 8.62
CA GLN A 432 -7.95 41.79 8.18
C GLN A 432 -6.84 42.75 8.68
N LEU A 433 -7.15 43.76 9.51
CA LEU A 433 -6.13 44.70 10.01
C LEU A 433 -5.46 44.30 11.34
N GLY A 434 -5.89 43.22 11.99
CA GLY A 434 -5.37 42.80 13.30
C GLY A 434 -4.06 42.02 13.31
N LEU A 435 -3.65 41.42 12.18
CA LEU A 435 -2.54 40.45 12.16
C LEU A 435 -1.19 41.03 11.70
N VAL A 436 -1.19 42.11 10.92
CA VAL A 436 0.05 42.72 10.41
C VAL A 436 0.99 43.24 11.53
N PRO A 437 0.51 43.91 12.60
CA PRO A 437 1.40 44.43 13.65
C PRO A 437 2.17 43.36 14.43
N LEU A 438 1.58 42.16 14.59
CA LEU A 438 2.16 41.07 15.38
C LEU A 438 3.40 40.47 14.70
N PHE A 439 3.39 40.32 13.37
CA PHE A 439 4.55 39.83 12.63
C PHE A 439 5.72 40.82 12.63
N CYS A 440 5.44 42.14 12.58
CA CYS A 440 6.48 43.16 12.66
C CYS A 440 7.21 43.15 14.02
N LEU A 441 6.50 42.96 15.13
CA LEU A 441 7.11 42.91 16.47
C LEU A 441 8.00 41.67 16.66
N ALA A 442 7.60 40.51 16.12
CA ALA A 442 8.41 39.29 16.15
C ALA A 442 9.70 39.40 15.32
N PHE A 443 9.66 40.08 14.17
CA PHE A 443 10.87 40.34 13.38
C PHE A 443 11.83 41.30 14.07
N ILE A 444 11.30 42.34 14.74
CA ILE A 444 12.12 43.32 15.48
C ILE A 444 12.82 42.67 16.68
N SER A 445 12.15 41.78 17.43
CA SER A 445 12.78 41.10 18.58
C SER A 445 13.92 40.15 18.16
N ILE A 446 13.76 39.43 17.04
CA ILE A 446 14.83 38.58 16.47
C ILE A 446 16.03 39.43 16.05
N LEU A 447 15.81 40.55 15.36
CA LEU A 447 16.89 41.45 14.95
C LEU A 447 17.63 42.08 16.14
N ILE A 448 16.91 42.44 17.21
CA ILE A 448 17.52 42.94 18.46
C ILE A 448 18.35 41.84 19.14
N TRP A 449 17.85 40.59 19.20
CA TRP A 449 18.60 39.47 19.79
C TRP A 449 19.88 39.16 19.01
N CYS A 450 19.82 39.10 17.68
CA CYS A 450 21.01 38.92 16.82
C CYS A 450 22.03 40.06 17.00
N ALA A 451 21.57 41.30 17.15
CA ALA A 451 22.46 42.44 17.42
C ALA A 451 23.13 42.32 18.80
N ILE A 452 22.39 41.94 19.84
CA ILE A 452 22.93 41.72 21.19
C ILE A 452 24.02 40.64 21.16
N GLU A 453 23.78 39.50 20.53
CA GLU A 453 24.80 38.44 20.47
C GLU A 453 26.02 38.82 19.62
N TYR A 454 25.83 39.52 18.50
CA TYR A 454 26.95 40.05 17.71
C TYR A 454 27.86 40.96 18.54
N PHE A 455 27.29 41.85 19.37
CA PHE A 455 28.07 42.68 20.28
C PHE A 455 28.62 41.90 21.49
N SER A 456 27.94 40.86 21.97
CA SER A 456 28.40 39.99 23.06
C SER A 456 29.68 39.23 22.66
N VAL A 457 29.69 38.64 21.47
CA VAL A 457 30.84 37.92 20.90
C VAL A 457 31.98 38.90 20.59
N ARG A 458 31.68 40.04 19.97
CA ARG A 458 32.68 41.07 19.65
C ARG A 458 33.32 41.67 20.91
N ARG A 459 32.58 41.82 22.02
CA ARG A 459 33.13 42.30 23.30
C ARG A 459 34.03 41.24 23.96
N ARG A 460 33.69 39.95 23.87
CA ARG A 460 34.55 38.84 24.32
C ARG A 460 35.85 38.75 23.52
N ALA A 461 35.81 39.01 22.21
CA ALA A 461 36.99 39.02 21.34
C ALA A 461 37.95 40.22 21.55
N LEU A 462 37.52 41.29 22.23
CA LEU A 462 38.30 42.53 22.37
C LEU A 462 39.05 42.67 23.71
N ASN A 463 38.79 41.82 24.71
CA ASN A 463 39.51 41.81 26.00
C ASN A 463 40.13 40.42 26.31
N PRO A 464 41.26 40.03 25.67
CA PRO A 464 41.95 38.78 25.96
C PRO A 464 43.14 38.99 26.92
N SER A 465 42.92 38.99 28.25
CA SER A 465 44.01 38.86 29.24
C SER A 465 43.54 38.52 30.65
N THR A 466 44.10 37.42 31.22
CA THR A 466 44.54 37.20 32.63
C THR A 466 43.56 37.46 33.79
N SER A 467 43.52 36.66 34.88
CA SER A 467 44.30 35.47 35.29
C SER A 467 43.60 34.75 36.46
N GLU A 468 44.19 33.65 36.92
CA GLU A 468 43.86 32.89 38.14
C GLU A 468 43.70 33.77 39.41
N GLU A 469 42.82 33.38 40.35
CA GLU A 469 43.23 33.23 41.76
C GLU A 469 42.24 32.43 42.65
N SER A 470 42.79 31.47 43.40
CA SER A 470 42.44 31.00 44.76
C SER A 470 40.99 30.65 45.17
N LEU A 471 40.84 29.45 45.76
CA LEU A 471 39.97 29.18 46.92
C LEU A 471 40.77 28.46 48.02
N PRO A 472 40.46 28.64 49.32
CA PRO A 472 41.45 28.52 50.40
C PRO A 472 41.55 27.13 51.07
N GLU A 473 42.74 26.85 51.61
CA GLU A 473 42.96 25.76 52.58
C GLU A 473 42.40 26.09 53.98
N ASN A 474 41.81 25.07 54.63
CA ASN A 474 41.78 24.76 56.07
C ASN A 474 40.73 23.63 56.27
N ALA A 475 40.96 22.52 56.99
CA ALA A 475 42.11 22.09 57.77
C ALA A 475 42.19 20.54 57.84
N LEU A 476 43.36 20.02 58.23
CA LEU A 476 43.65 18.59 58.47
C LEU A 476 43.02 18.07 59.78
N ALA A 477 42.57 16.81 59.82
CA ALA A 477 42.89 15.84 60.91
C ALA A 477 42.22 14.43 60.77
N PHE A 478 43.09 13.42 60.57
CA PHE A 478 43.09 12.07 61.20
C PHE A 478 41.96 11.00 61.03
N ALA A 479 42.45 9.86 60.51
CA ALA A 479 42.30 8.47 61.02
C ALA A 479 41.19 7.52 60.50
N ASN A 480 41.65 6.46 59.83
CA ASN A 480 41.29 5.02 59.91
C ASN A 480 39.78 4.66 60.06
N ASN A 481 39.17 3.85 59.18
CA ASN A 481 39.52 2.43 58.98
C ASN A 481 38.84 1.77 57.75
N GLU A 482 39.47 0.71 57.27
CA GLU A 482 39.00 -0.49 56.54
C GLU A 482 37.63 -0.61 55.81
N SER A 483 37.73 -1.20 54.61
CA SER A 483 36.85 -2.23 53.99
C SER A 483 35.66 -1.83 53.09
N GLY A 484 35.63 -2.44 51.89
CA GLY A 484 34.42 -2.90 51.21
C GLY A 484 33.90 -2.11 50.00
N GLY A 485 33.69 -2.81 48.87
CA GLY A 485 32.54 -2.53 47.99
C GLY A 485 32.79 -1.88 46.62
N GLU A 486 32.97 -2.73 45.61
CA GLU A 486 32.40 -2.67 44.24
C GLU A 486 32.16 -1.32 43.50
N ILE A 487 32.99 -1.16 42.48
CA ILE A 487 32.78 -0.56 41.14
C ILE A 487 31.31 -0.36 40.71
N SER A 488 30.90 0.89 40.43
CA SER A 488 30.50 1.38 39.08
C SER A 488 29.73 2.71 39.11
N SER A 489 30.19 3.74 38.37
CA SER A 489 29.34 4.81 37.75
C SER A 489 30.14 5.97 37.12
N VAL A 490 30.41 5.89 35.81
CA VAL A 490 30.59 7.01 34.84
C VAL A 490 30.15 6.40 33.50
N LYS A 491 29.25 6.90 32.65
CA LYS A 491 28.63 8.23 32.42
C LYS A 491 29.41 9.22 31.53
N GLU A 492 29.81 8.73 30.36
CA GLU A 492 30.08 9.50 29.14
C GLU A 492 29.13 8.94 28.06
N ALA A 493 28.30 9.68 27.32
CA ALA A 493 28.47 10.94 26.58
C ALA A 493 29.32 10.77 25.30
N PHE A 494 28.68 10.29 24.22
CA PHE A 494 29.22 10.31 22.86
C PHE A 494 28.17 10.75 21.84
N ASP A 495 28.57 11.66 20.96
CA ASP A 495 27.87 12.02 19.72
C ASP A 495 27.72 10.80 18.81
N PHE A 496 26.66 10.81 18.00
CA PHE A 496 26.52 9.94 16.84
C PHE A 496 26.12 10.78 15.63
N ASP A 497 27.14 11.17 14.86
CA ASP A 497 26.99 11.51 13.45
C ASP A 497 26.79 10.24 12.61
N ASN A 498 26.23 10.44 11.42
CA ASN A 498 25.87 9.48 10.38
C ASN A 498 26.75 8.23 10.25
N VAL A 499 26.11 7.06 10.09
CA VAL A 499 26.71 5.86 9.47
C VAL A 499 25.69 5.18 8.54
N ASP A 500 25.65 5.64 7.30
CA ASP A 500 25.22 4.83 6.14
C ASP A 500 26.51 4.52 5.37
N ASP A 501 27.07 3.30 5.52
CA ASP A 501 28.16 2.79 4.68
C ASP A 501 28.28 1.27 4.84
N LEU A 502 27.77 0.53 3.86
CA LEU A 502 28.08 -0.89 3.63
C LEU A 502 28.24 -1.14 2.13
N ASP A 503 29.45 -0.91 1.62
CA ASP A 503 30.09 -1.84 0.67
C ASP A 503 31.55 -1.45 0.36
N THR A 504 32.50 -2.26 0.84
CA THR A 504 33.83 -2.38 0.21
C THR A 504 34.45 -3.74 0.58
N ILE A 505 34.37 -4.71 -0.33
CA ILE A 505 35.26 -5.88 -0.33
C ILE A 505 36.06 -5.85 -1.63
N VAL A 506 37.37 -5.63 -1.50
CA VAL A 506 38.36 -5.72 -2.59
C VAL A 506 39.40 -6.77 -2.21
N ASP A 507 39.94 -7.46 -3.22
CA ASP A 507 40.89 -8.56 -3.12
C ASP A 507 42.08 -8.36 -2.16
N GLY A 508 42.49 -9.44 -1.49
CA GLY A 508 43.65 -9.46 -0.62
C GLY A 508 44.13 -10.85 -0.20
N ARG A 509 44.69 -11.65 -1.12
CA ARG A 509 45.49 -12.84 -0.75
C ARG A 509 46.90 -12.44 -0.29
N PRO A 510 47.45 -13.11 0.73
CA PRO A 510 48.88 -13.39 0.75
C PRO A 510 49.27 -14.81 1.20
N GLY A 511 50.32 -15.35 0.58
CA GLY A 511 51.32 -16.24 1.22
C GLY A 511 50.94 -17.69 1.59
N GLY A 512 51.59 -18.67 0.95
CA GLY A 512 51.66 -20.05 1.45
C GLY A 512 52.70 -20.25 2.57
N PRO A 513 52.94 -21.50 3.00
CA PRO A 513 54.14 -22.18 2.45
C PRO A 513 53.94 -23.65 2.05
N GLN A 514 54.99 -24.23 1.44
CA GLN A 514 55.06 -25.57 0.85
C GLN A 514 55.11 -26.72 1.86
N SER A 515 54.63 -27.90 1.46
CA SER A 515 55.38 -29.17 1.61
C SER A 515 54.81 -30.32 0.76
N ASP A 516 55.42 -30.54 -0.42
CA ASP A 516 55.82 -31.83 -1.01
C ASP A 516 54.82 -32.98 -1.33
N PRO A 517 55.21 -33.92 -2.23
CA PRO A 517 54.27 -34.47 -3.21
C PRO A 517 53.94 -35.96 -3.03
N PHE A 518 52.87 -36.41 -3.70
CA PHE A 518 52.80 -37.80 -4.18
C PHE A 518 52.22 -37.88 -5.60
N ASP A 519 52.81 -38.79 -6.35
CA ASP A 519 52.58 -39.13 -7.76
C ASP A 519 51.46 -40.19 -7.86
N ASP A 520 50.53 -40.07 -8.82
CA ASP A 520 50.38 -41.14 -9.82
C ASP A 520 49.46 -40.77 -11.01
N ASN A 521 49.83 -41.35 -12.14
CA ASN A 521 49.20 -41.39 -13.44
C ASN A 521 47.67 -41.66 -13.47
N ARG A 522 46.95 -40.99 -14.39
CA ARG A 522 46.47 -41.61 -15.65
C ARG A 522 45.77 -40.65 -16.62
N SER A 523 46.31 -40.65 -17.84
CA SER A 523 45.78 -40.16 -19.12
C SER A 523 44.29 -40.39 -19.41
N TYR A 524 43.65 -39.44 -20.12
CA TYR A 524 42.95 -39.74 -21.40
C TYR A 524 42.88 -38.53 -22.35
N ILE A 525 42.75 -38.85 -23.65
CA ILE A 525 42.91 -38.01 -24.86
C ILE A 525 41.63 -38.24 -25.72
N SER A 526 41.00 -37.30 -26.45
CA SER A 526 41.40 -36.02 -27.09
C SER A 526 40.21 -35.01 -27.06
N SER A 527 40.08 -33.88 -27.80
CA SER A 527 40.82 -33.20 -28.90
C SER A 527 40.34 -31.75 -29.04
N SER A 528 41.18 -30.86 -29.58
CA SER A 528 40.89 -29.46 -29.88
C SER A 528 40.59 -29.17 -31.37
N SER A 529 39.71 -28.19 -31.66
CA SER A 529 39.73 -27.31 -32.86
C SER A 529 38.56 -26.31 -32.79
N PHE A 530 38.70 -25.00 -32.52
CA PHE A 530 39.39 -23.86 -33.18
C PHE A 530 38.74 -23.32 -34.48
N ASN A 531 38.63 -21.97 -34.54
CA ASN A 531 38.50 -21.07 -35.71
C ASN A 531 37.14 -21.02 -36.47
N GLN A 532 36.68 -19.89 -37.03
CA GLN A 532 37.21 -18.49 -37.01
C GLN A 532 36.11 -17.45 -37.33
N MET A 533 36.35 -16.19 -36.97
CA MET A 533 35.57 -15.02 -37.44
C MET A 533 36.03 -14.51 -38.81
N ARG A 534 35.10 -13.88 -39.54
CA ARG A 534 35.24 -12.66 -40.38
C ARG A 534 33.90 -11.93 -40.28
N VAL A 535 33.79 -10.59 -40.29
CA VAL A 535 34.75 -9.50 -40.60
C VAL A 535 34.85 -8.56 -39.40
#